data_AF-A0A9D1MMZ9-F1
#
_entry.id   AF-A0A9D1MMZ9-F1
#
_cell.length_a   1.000
_cell.length_b   1.000
_cell.length_c   1.000
_cell.angle_alpha   90.00
_cell.angle_beta   90.00
_cell.angle_gamma   90.00
#
_symmetry.space_group_name_H-M   'P 1'
#
loop_
_entity.id
_entity.type
_entity.pdbx_description
1 polymer ?
#
loop_
_entity_poly.entity_id
_entity_poly.type
_entity_poly.pdbx_seq_one_letter_code
_entity_poly.pdbx_strand_id
1 'polypeptide(L)'
;MEYLREITADVFDVAARLKEIDERYRLFYNLKAGRYEVYTLIARPVLQVVLAQSPPDCRSVEHVRKTRAERAAQLFEQYKKENERLQRAKLKECAERALSAAAGALSGRKNDA
;
A
#
# COMPACT_ATOMS: atom_id res chain seq x y z
N MET A 1 6.31 17.47 14.11
CA MET A 1 7.27 16.57 14.79
C MET A 1 7.61 17.05 16.21
N GLU A 2 7.19 18.25 16.63
CA GLU A 2 7.55 18.86 17.92
C GLU A 2 7.21 18.03 19.18
N TYR A 3 6.23 17.12 19.10
CA TYR A 3 5.81 16.23 20.19
C TYR A 3 6.30 14.78 20.03
N LEU A 4 7.16 14.49 19.05
CA LEU A 4 7.71 13.15 18.82
C LEU A 4 9.14 13.10 19.35
N ARG A 5 9.39 12.20 20.30
CA ARG A 5 10.74 11.90 20.79
C ARG A 5 11.25 10.64 20.11
N GLU A 6 12.34 10.74 19.36
CA GLU A 6 12.96 9.57 18.75
C GLU A 6 13.56 8.65 19.82
N ILE A 7 13.37 7.35 19.63
CA ILE A 7 13.91 6.29 20.47
C ILE A 7 14.91 5.51 19.61
N THR A 8 16.19 5.72 19.88
CA THR A 8 17.30 5.09 19.16
C THR A 8 17.86 3.86 19.87
N ALA A 9 17.62 3.76 21.19
CA ALA A 9 17.98 2.63 22.03
C ALA A 9 16.87 2.39 23.06
N ASP A 10 16.49 1.12 23.24
CA ASP A 10 15.48 0.66 24.18
C ASP A 10 15.89 -0.69 24.78
N VAL A 11 15.24 -1.09 25.87
CA VAL A 11 15.63 -2.26 26.68
C VAL A 11 15.62 -3.58 25.88
N PHE A 12 14.81 -3.66 24.83
CA PHE A 12 14.63 -4.89 24.03
C PHE A 12 15.13 -4.74 22.60
N ASP A 13 15.94 -3.71 22.33
CA ASP A 13 16.48 -3.35 21.01
C ASP A 13 15.41 -3.27 19.90
N VAL A 14 14.18 -2.92 20.26
CA VAL A 14 13.06 -2.82 19.30
C VAL A 14 13.38 -1.81 18.21
N ALA A 15 13.98 -0.66 18.55
CA ALA A 15 14.39 0.36 17.59
C ALA A 15 15.39 -0.19 16.56
N ALA A 16 16.33 -1.05 16.97
CA ALA A 16 17.28 -1.69 16.08
C ALA A 16 16.61 -2.78 15.23
N ARG A 17 15.80 -3.63 15.84
CA ARG A 17 15.09 -4.73 15.16
C ARG A 17 14.06 -4.26 14.15
N LEU A 18 13.47 -3.07 14.36
CA LEU A 18 12.61 -2.44 13.36
C LEU A 18 13.38 -2.07 12.08
N LYS A 19 14.66 -1.71 12.18
CA LYS A 19 15.52 -1.43 11.02
C LYS A 19 15.86 -2.69 10.22
N GLU A 20 15.89 -3.85 10.86
CA GLU A 20 16.04 -5.15 10.14
C GLU A 20 14.83 -5.44 9.24
N ILE A 21 13.64 -4.94 9.59
CA ILE A 21 12.45 -5.06 8.75
C ILE A 21 12.56 -4.07 7.59
N ASP A 22 12.83 -2.80 7.89
CA ASP A 22 13.05 -1.74 6.90
C ASP A 22 13.99 -0.70 7.50
N GLU A 23 15.15 -0.49 6.86
CA GLU A 23 16.19 0.42 7.36
C GLU A 23 15.70 1.86 7.60
N ARG A 24 14.59 2.25 6.96
CA ARG A 24 13.98 3.58 7.05
C ARG A 24 13.08 3.72 8.27
N TYR A 25 12.74 2.62 8.94
CA TYR A 25 11.91 2.66 10.13
C TYR A 25 12.63 3.35 11.28
N ARG A 26 11.89 4.20 11.97
CA ARG A 26 12.32 4.98 13.13
C ARG A 26 11.22 4.90 14.17
N LEU A 27 11.62 4.56 15.40
CA LEU A 27 10.72 4.47 16.54
C LEU A 27 10.63 5.82 17.24
N PHE A 28 9.43 6.27 17.52
CA PHE A 28 9.16 7.51 18.24
C PHE A 28 8.21 7.25 19.39
N TYR A 29 8.36 8.00 20.48
CA TYR A 29 7.35 8.15 21.51
C TYR A 29 6.61 9.48 21.31
N ASN A 30 5.30 9.40 21.12
CA ASN A 30 4.43 10.55 20.95
C ASN A 30 4.02 11.09 22.32
N LEU A 31 4.58 12.23 22.70
CA LEU A 31 4.36 12.88 23.99
C LEU A 31 2.92 13.38 24.17
N LYS A 32 2.21 13.67 23.07
CA LYS A 32 0.82 14.13 23.10
C LYS A 32 -0.17 12.96 23.24
N ALA A 33 0.11 11.86 22.56
CA ALA A 33 -0.77 10.70 22.54
C ALA A 33 -0.39 9.60 23.55
N GLY A 34 0.77 9.71 24.20
CA GLY A 34 1.24 8.77 25.21
C GLY A 34 1.54 7.36 24.67
N ARG A 35 2.02 7.25 23.43
CA ARG A 35 2.17 5.96 22.74
C ARG A 35 3.37 5.92 21.81
N TYR A 36 3.81 4.71 21.48
CA TYR A 36 4.91 4.50 20.54
C TYR A 36 4.40 4.39 19.11
N GLU A 37 5.12 5.03 18.19
CA GLU A 37 4.75 5.15 16.78
C GLU A 37 5.99 4.88 15.91
N VAL A 38 5.81 4.11 14.84
CA VAL A 38 6.85 3.80 13.85
C VAL A 38 6.63 4.65 12.61
N TYR A 39 7.67 5.40 12.22
CA TYR A 39 7.65 6.26 11.05
C TYR A 39 8.73 5.86 10.04
N THR A 40 8.49 6.16 8.77
CA THR A 40 9.54 6.27 7.75
C THR A 40 9.90 7.72 7.52
N LEU A 41 11.20 8.03 7.48
CA LEU A 41 11.72 9.36 7.16
C LEU A 41 12.34 9.34 5.75
N ILE A 42 11.54 9.64 4.73
CA ILE A 42 12.03 9.77 3.34
C ILE A 42 12.07 11.26 2.98
N ALA A 43 11.00 11.78 2.36
CA ALA A 43 10.84 13.23 2.12
C ALA A 43 10.03 13.91 3.22
N ARG A 44 9.08 13.17 3.81
CA ARG A 44 8.24 13.60 4.93
C ARG A 44 8.05 12.41 5.87
N PRO A 45 7.77 12.66 7.16
CA PRO A 45 7.44 11.58 8.08
C PRO A 45 6.11 10.95 7.69
N VAL A 46 6.12 9.64 7.45
CA VAL A 46 4.91 8.88 7.17
C VAL A 46 4.73 7.85 8.29
N LEU A 47 3.59 7.92 8.97
CA LEU A 47 3.23 6.97 10.02
C LEU A 47 3.00 5.60 9.40
N GLN A 48 3.78 4.61 9.82
CA GLN A 48 3.63 3.24 9.39
C GLN A 48 2.72 2.47 10.33
N VAL A 49 3.03 2.47 11.62
CA VAL A 49 2.31 1.68 12.62
C VAL A 49 2.26 2.45 13.94
N VAL A 50 1.14 2.35 14.65
CA VAL A 50 1.05 2.70 16.07
C VAL A 50 1.21 1.41 16.87
N LEU A 51 2.14 1.37 17.82
CA LEU A 51 2.37 0.18 18.64
C LEU A 51 1.31 0.08 19.74
N ALA A 52 0.71 -1.11 19.87
CA ALA A 52 -0.33 -1.38 20.86
C ALA A 52 0.22 -1.51 22.29
N GLN A 53 1.49 -1.88 22.45
CA GLN A 53 2.13 -2.10 23.75
C GLN A 53 3.06 -0.93 24.13
N SER A 54 3.13 -0.64 25.42
CA SER A 54 4.00 0.39 26.00
C SER A 54 4.53 -0.11 27.35
N PRO A 55 5.85 -0.34 27.51
CA PRO A 55 6.92 -0.15 26.52
C PRO A 55 6.89 -1.20 25.38
N PRO A 56 7.53 -0.91 24.23
CA PRO A 56 7.66 -1.86 23.13
C PRO A 56 8.47 -3.09 23.53
N ASP A 57 8.09 -4.24 23.01
CA ASP A 57 8.75 -5.53 23.24
C ASP A 57 8.85 -6.34 21.93
N CYS A 58 9.19 -7.62 22.03
CA CYS A 58 9.26 -8.53 20.87
C CYS A 58 7.95 -8.59 20.06
N ARG A 59 6.79 -8.45 20.71
CA ARG A 59 5.47 -8.51 20.06
C ARG A 59 5.23 -7.28 19.19
N SER A 60 5.86 -6.16 19.51
CA SER A 60 5.82 -4.95 18.68
C SER A 60 6.48 -5.17 17.32
N VAL A 61 7.63 -5.87 17.30
CA VAL A 61 8.32 -6.23 16.04
C VAL A 61 7.47 -7.19 15.21
N GLU A 62 6.86 -8.19 15.83
CA GLU A 62 5.94 -9.12 15.15
C GLU A 62 4.71 -8.40 14.59
N HIS A 63 4.13 -7.48 15.36
CA HIS A 63 2.99 -6.69 14.93
C HIS A 63 3.32 -5.88 13.67
N VAL A 64 4.48 -5.21 13.66
CA VAL A 64 4.94 -4.45 12.48
C VAL A 64 5.14 -5.35 11.26
N ARG A 65 5.71 -6.55 11.42
CA ARG A 65 5.86 -7.53 10.33
C ARG A 65 4.49 -7.95 9.77
N LYS A 66 3.54 -8.28 10.64
CA LYS A 66 2.18 -8.67 10.25
C LYS A 66 1.47 -7.55 9.50
N THR A 67 1.45 -6.33 10.05
CA THR A 67 0.81 -5.19 9.40
C THR A 67 1.42 -4.87 8.03
N ARG A 68 2.74 -5.01 7.86
CA ARG A 68 3.38 -4.83 6.55
C ARG A 68 2.92 -5.89 5.53
N ALA A 69 2.85 -7.16 5.94
CA ALA A 69 2.38 -8.24 5.08
C ALA A 69 0.89 -8.08 4.71
N GLU A 70 0.04 -7.75 5.67
CA GLU A 70 -1.39 -7.48 5.46
C GLU A 70 -1.62 -6.34 4.46
N ARG A 71 -0.89 -5.23 4.61
CA ARG A 71 -0.99 -4.09 3.68
C ARG A 71 -0.50 -4.46 2.28
N ALA A 72 0.57 -5.25 2.17
CA ALA A 72 1.04 -5.73 0.86
C ALA A 72 -0.02 -6.60 0.18
N ALA A 73 -0.64 -7.54 0.92
CA ALA A 73 -1.72 -8.38 0.40
C ALA A 73 -2.93 -7.56 -0.06
N GLN A 74 -3.35 -6.57 0.73
CA GLN A 74 -4.45 -5.66 0.37
C GLN A 74 -4.13 -4.88 -0.91
N LEU A 75 -2.90 -4.39 -1.07
CA LEU A 75 -2.47 -3.67 -2.27
C LEU A 75 -2.49 -4.57 -3.51
N PHE A 76 -2.02 -5.82 -3.39
CA PHE A 76 -2.09 -6.80 -4.49
C PHE A 76 -3.54 -7.09 -4.91
N GLU A 77 -4.46 -7.23 -3.95
CA GLU A 77 -5.88 -7.44 -4.26
C GLU A 77 -6.53 -6.22 -4.93
N GLN A 78 -6.15 -5.01 -4.53
CA GLN A 78 -6.57 -3.79 -5.22
C GLN A 78 -6.08 -3.77 -6.68
N TYR A 79 -4.81 -4.12 -6.92
CA TYR A 79 -4.27 -4.19 -8.28
C TYR A 79 -4.97 -5.24 -9.14
N LYS A 80 -5.29 -6.41 -8.60
CA LYS A 80 -6.05 -7.44 -9.33
C LYS A 80 -7.42 -6.93 -9.76
N LYS A 81 -8.18 -6.34 -8.84
CA LYS A 81 -9.51 -5.77 -9.14
C LYS A 81 -9.44 -4.70 -10.21
N GLU A 82 -8.45 -3.83 -10.14
CA GLU A 82 -8.26 -2.78 -11.13
C GLU A 82 -7.85 -3.36 -12.50
N ASN A 83 -6.99 -4.37 -12.52
CA ASN A 83 -6.60 -5.04 -13.77
C ASN A 83 -7.79 -5.77 -14.42
N GLU A 84 -8.62 -6.47 -13.64
CA GLU A 84 -9.86 -7.09 -14.12
C GLU A 84 -10.82 -6.05 -14.71
N ARG A 85 -10.97 -4.89 -14.05
CA ARG A 85 -11.78 -3.78 -14.54
C ARG A 85 -11.27 -3.27 -15.89
N LEU A 86 -9.97 -3.04 -16.01
CA LEU A 86 -9.32 -2.59 -17.25
C LEU A 86 -9.43 -3.62 -18.37
N GLN A 87 -9.28 -4.91 -18.08
CA GLN A 87 -9.45 -5.98 -19.05
C GLN A 87 -10.88 -6.04 -19.58
N ARG A 88 -11.89 -5.97 -18.69
CA ARG A 88 -13.31 -5.92 -19.11
C ARG A 88 -13.62 -4.70 -19.97
N ALA A 89 -13.08 -3.54 -19.60
CA ALA A 89 -13.25 -2.31 -20.39
C ALA A 89 -12.65 -2.46 -21.79
N LYS A 90 -11.42 -3.00 -21.90
CA LYS A 90 -10.78 -3.27 -23.20
C LYS A 90 -11.55 -4.28 -24.04
N LEU A 91 -12.03 -5.37 -23.44
CA LEU A 91 -12.84 -6.37 -24.14
C LEU A 91 -14.11 -5.75 -24.73
N LYS A 92 -14.79 -4.91 -23.95
CA LYS A 92 -15.98 -4.19 -24.41
C LYS A 92 -15.66 -3.24 -25.57
N GLU A 93 -14.60 -2.45 -25.44
CA GLU A 93 -14.13 -1.53 -26.49
C GLU A 93 -13.77 -2.27 -27.78
N CYS A 94 -13.07 -3.41 -27.68
CA CYS A 94 -12.75 -4.26 -28.84
C CYS A 94 -14.02 -4.81 -29.51
N ALA A 95 -15.00 -5.27 -28.73
CA ALA A 95 -16.25 -5.77 -29.26
C ALA A 95 -17.05 -4.67 -29.98
N GLU A 96 -17.15 -3.48 -29.39
CA GLU A 96 -17.79 -2.31 -29.99
C GLU A 96 -17.11 -1.90 -31.31
N ARG A 97 -15.77 -1.88 -31.35
CA ARG A 97 -15.02 -1.62 -32.58
C ARG A 97 -15.27 -2.67 -33.66
N ALA A 98 -15.27 -3.95 -33.30
CA ALA A 98 -15.53 -5.03 -34.24
C ALA A 98 -16.95 -4.94 -34.84
N LEU A 99 -17.95 -4.65 -34.00
CA LEU A 99 -19.34 -4.40 -34.42
C LEU A 99 -19.44 -3.21 -35.38
N SER A 100 -18.81 -2.09 -35.03
CA SER A 100 -18.80 -0.89 -35.87
C SER A 100 -18.14 -1.14 -37.23
N ALA A 101 -17.02 -1.86 -37.26
CA ALA A 101 -16.35 -2.25 -38.50
C ALA A 101 -17.20 -3.18 -39.37
N ALA A 102 -17.86 -4.18 -38.77
CA ALA A 102 -18.76 -5.08 -39.50
C ALA A 102 -19.97 -4.35 -40.08
N ALA A 103 -20.56 -3.42 -39.33
CA ALA A 103 -21.67 -2.59 -39.79
C ALA A 103 -21.27 -1.70 -40.98
N GLY A 104 -20.07 -1.10 -40.94
CA GLY A 104 -19.52 -0.32 -42.07
C GLY A 104 -19.27 -1.17 -43.32
N ALA A 105 -18.79 -2.41 -43.17
CA ALA A 105 -18.59 -3.31 -44.30
C ALA A 105 -19.92 -3.75 -44.97
N LEU A 106 -20.99 -3.89 -44.19
CA LEU A 106 -22.32 -4.22 -44.69
C LEU A 106 -23.02 -3.06 -45.38
N SER A 107 -22.80 -1.81 -44.95
CA SER A 107 -23.35 -0.63 -45.63
C SER A 107 -22.63 -0.33 -46.95
N GLY A 108 -21.31 -0.54 -47.02
CA GLY A 108 -20.54 -0.40 -48.26
C GLY A 108 -20.99 -1.34 -49.38
N ARG A 109 -21.27 -2.62 -49.05
CA ARG A 109 -21.75 -3.60 -50.04
C ARG A 109 -23.14 -3.32 -50.62
N LYS A 110 -23.96 -2.48 -49.98
CA LYS A 110 -25.29 -2.10 -50.49
C LYS A 110 -25.25 -0.96 -51.52
N ASN A 111 -24.13 -0.25 -51.64
CA ASN A 111 -23.96 0.83 -52.62
C ASN A 111 -23.34 0.37 -53.95
N ASP A 112 -22.82 -0.86 -54.01
CA ASP A 112 -22.12 -1.42 -55.17
C ASP A 112 -22.95 -2.45 -55.97
N ALA A 113 -24.26 -2.56 -55.69
CA ALA A 113 -25.22 -3.44 -56.37
C ALA A 113 -26.39 -2.64 -56.95
#